data_AF-A0A0S8FDA9-F1
#
_entry.id   AF-A0A0S8FDA9-F1
#
_cell.length_a   1.000
_cell.length_b   1.000
_cell.length_c   1.000
_cell.angle_alpha   90.00
_cell.angle_beta   90.00
_cell.angle_gamma   90.00
#
_symmetry.space_group_name_H-M   'P 1'
#
loop_
_entity.id
_entity.type
_entity.pdbx_description
1 polymer ?
#
loop_
_entity_poly.entity_id
_entity_poly.type
_entity_poly.pdbx_seq_one_letter_code
_entity_poly.pdbx_strand_id
1 'polypeptide(L)'
;MRPSFVLMMAATCAWWGAAAHAAVERTSEAVVIRTDACSLAFSTADGSILWLRQAGSSEPILRSGEHGLWRAGFRDGRQAAAAGTGAGQAFRIEEGADGVLMTFGGSEVAVRLTVTPRPDGVDFSAELTPRRGTVLEFDLPAKLRFEPEQVERLVFPMDGSVSVGVAFKRDFFERQPEEEPCGWDARPAGPSGYAALYGGPLEQRAEGDLPVALRVTPEGRDWLGPELADRVAAAEAVVNRPPTP
;
A
#
# COMPACT_ATOMS: atom_id res chain seq x y z
N MET A 1 32.35 54.13 -56.11
CA MET A 1 31.44 53.41 -57.02
C MET A 1 30.93 52.18 -56.29
N ARG A 2 29.62 52.12 -56.06
CA ARG A 2 28.91 50.95 -55.55
C ARG A 2 28.70 49.94 -56.68
N PRO A 3 28.67 48.64 -56.38
CA PRO A 3 27.66 47.76 -56.92
C PRO A 3 26.64 47.41 -55.82
N SER A 4 25.38 47.65 -56.14
CA SER A 4 24.20 47.11 -55.46
C SER A 4 23.92 45.70 -56.00
N PHE A 5 23.44 44.78 -55.16
CA PHE A 5 22.14 44.07 -55.27
C PHE A 5 22.08 42.81 -54.37
N VAL A 6 21.21 42.92 -53.35
CA VAL A 6 20.28 41.95 -52.72
C VAL A 6 20.40 40.45 -53.02
N LEU A 7 20.51 39.63 -51.95
CA LEU A 7 19.68 38.41 -51.81
C LEU A 7 19.46 38.07 -50.32
N MET A 8 18.19 37.91 -49.98
CA MET A 8 17.63 37.47 -48.70
C MET A 8 17.73 35.95 -48.60
N MET A 9 18.26 35.41 -47.50
CA MET A 9 17.97 34.02 -47.10
C MET A 9 17.70 33.99 -45.60
N ALA A 10 16.44 33.72 -45.27
CA ALA A 10 16.01 33.31 -43.96
C ALA A 10 16.69 31.99 -43.61
N ALA A 11 17.54 32.00 -42.59
CA ALA A 11 17.92 30.78 -41.89
C ALA A 11 16.87 30.54 -40.80
N THR A 12 15.76 29.95 -41.22
CA THR A 12 14.96 29.11 -40.33
C THR A 12 15.86 27.97 -39.88
N CYS A 13 16.50 28.10 -38.73
CA CYS A 13 16.91 26.93 -37.98
C CYS A 13 15.63 26.29 -37.48
N ALA A 14 15.06 25.44 -38.32
CA ALA A 14 14.19 24.36 -37.91
C ALA A 14 14.99 23.55 -36.88
N TRP A 15 14.84 23.88 -35.61
CA TRP A 15 14.96 22.88 -34.58
C TRP A 15 13.82 21.90 -34.87
N TRP A 16 14.14 20.82 -35.57
CA TRP A 16 13.51 19.56 -35.28
C TRP A 16 13.81 19.25 -33.82
N GLY A 17 13.00 19.84 -32.93
CA GLY A 17 12.80 19.27 -31.62
C GLY A 17 12.28 17.88 -31.88
N ALA A 18 13.12 16.87 -31.63
CA ALA A 18 12.58 15.62 -31.15
C ALA A 18 11.58 16.02 -30.05
N ALA A 19 10.30 15.72 -30.24
CA ALA A 19 9.31 15.93 -29.19
C ALA A 19 9.91 15.30 -27.94
N ALA A 20 10.26 16.13 -26.96
CA ALA A 20 10.73 15.62 -25.70
C ALA A 20 9.53 14.92 -25.09
N HIS A 21 9.49 13.59 -25.22
CA HIS A 21 8.43 12.72 -24.69
C HIS A 21 8.36 12.80 -23.16
N ALA A 22 9.34 13.48 -22.56
CA ALA A 22 9.30 13.90 -21.18
C ALA A 22 10.02 15.23 -20.98
N ALA A 23 9.49 16.03 -20.06
CA ALA A 23 10.12 17.26 -19.60
C ALA A 23 10.44 17.13 -18.11
N VAL A 24 11.68 17.48 -17.75
CA VAL A 24 12.09 17.61 -16.35
C VAL A 24 12.21 19.09 -16.03
N GLU A 25 11.52 19.54 -14.99
CA GLU A 25 11.55 20.91 -14.50
C GLU A 25 11.93 20.94 -13.03
N ARG A 26 12.77 21.89 -12.63
CA ARG A 26 13.20 22.04 -11.24
C ARG A 26 12.85 23.41 -10.69
N THR A 27 12.31 23.39 -9.48
CA THR A 27 12.10 24.57 -8.62
C THR A 27 12.99 24.45 -7.38
N SER A 28 12.90 25.42 -6.47
CA SER A 28 13.56 25.32 -5.17
C SER A 28 13.05 24.15 -4.33
N GLU A 29 11.79 23.76 -4.49
CA GLU A 29 11.10 22.79 -3.63
C GLU A 29 10.91 21.42 -4.28
N ALA A 30 10.89 21.37 -5.63
CA ALA A 30 10.54 20.15 -6.34
C ALA A 30 11.31 19.95 -7.64
N VAL A 31 11.52 18.68 -8.01
CA VAL A 31 11.85 18.23 -9.35
C VAL A 31 10.63 17.53 -9.93
N VAL A 32 10.12 18.02 -11.06
CA VAL A 32 8.90 17.54 -11.70
C VAL A 32 9.26 16.86 -13.01
N ILE A 33 8.87 15.59 -13.15
CA ILE A 33 8.93 14.84 -14.40
C ILE A 33 7.52 14.86 -15.02
N ARG A 34 7.41 15.25 -16.29
CA ARG A 34 6.16 15.18 -17.06
C ARG A 34 6.35 14.21 -18.22
N THR A 35 5.35 13.39 -18.48
CA THR A 35 5.24 12.49 -19.63
C THR A 35 3.86 12.65 -20.27
N ASP A 36 3.61 11.94 -21.37
CA ASP A 36 2.30 11.98 -22.04
C ASP A 36 1.18 11.41 -21.16
N ALA A 37 1.51 10.49 -20.25
CA ALA A 37 0.55 9.81 -19.37
C ALA A 37 0.39 10.45 -17.99
N CYS A 38 1.44 11.08 -17.45
CA CYS A 38 1.41 11.58 -16.08
C CYS A 38 2.39 12.73 -15.80
N SER A 39 2.28 13.29 -14.61
CA SER A 39 3.32 14.15 -14.03
C SER A 39 3.59 13.73 -12.59
N LEU A 40 4.86 13.77 -12.20
CA LEU A 40 5.35 13.29 -10.91
C LEU A 40 6.32 14.32 -10.32
N ALA A 41 6.07 14.76 -9.09
CA ALA A 41 6.93 15.69 -8.40
C ALA A 41 7.65 15.03 -7.22
N PHE A 42 8.96 15.26 -7.14
CA PHE A 42 9.82 14.85 -6.05
C PHE A 42 10.28 16.06 -5.25
N SER A 43 10.26 15.92 -3.94
CA SER A 43 10.84 16.89 -3.00
C SER A 43 12.35 17.03 -3.23
N THR A 44 12.84 18.26 -3.34
CA THR A 44 14.28 18.54 -3.38
C THR A 44 14.96 18.36 -2.02
N ALA A 45 14.18 18.21 -0.93
CA ALA A 45 14.70 18.09 0.43
C ALA A 45 15.06 16.64 0.81
N ASP A 46 14.28 15.66 0.35
CA ASP A 46 14.37 14.27 0.79
C ASP A 46 13.98 13.24 -0.29
N GLY A 47 13.67 13.69 -1.51
CA GLY A 47 13.29 12.83 -2.63
C GLY A 47 11.90 12.21 -2.52
N SER A 48 11.11 12.56 -1.50
CA SER A 48 9.73 12.06 -1.34
C SER A 48 8.85 12.46 -2.53
N ILE A 49 7.93 11.57 -2.94
CA ILE A 49 6.92 11.90 -3.94
C ILE A 49 5.93 12.87 -3.30
N LEU A 50 5.92 14.11 -3.76
CA LEU A 50 4.97 15.12 -3.31
C LEU A 50 3.57 14.87 -3.88
N TRP A 51 3.53 14.50 -5.16
CA TRP A 51 2.31 14.13 -5.86
C TRP A 51 2.62 13.40 -7.17
N LEU A 52 1.71 12.51 -7.57
CA LEU A 52 1.56 11.98 -8.93
C LEU A 52 0.21 12.43 -9.48
N ARG A 53 0.15 12.91 -10.72
CA ARG A 53 -1.08 13.32 -11.41
C ARG A 53 -1.17 12.61 -12.76
N GLN A 54 -2.36 12.17 -13.14
CA GLN A 54 -2.61 11.71 -14.51
C GLN A 54 -2.63 12.89 -15.48
N ALA A 55 -2.24 12.66 -16.74
CA ALA A 55 -2.33 13.65 -17.79
C ALA A 55 -3.76 14.22 -17.90
N GLY A 56 -3.86 15.54 -17.99
CA GLY A 56 -5.13 16.26 -18.01
C GLY A 56 -5.79 16.49 -16.64
N SER A 57 -5.25 15.94 -15.54
CA SER A 57 -5.75 16.18 -14.18
C SER A 57 -4.85 17.13 -13.39
N SER A 58 -5.47 18.02 -12.60
CA SER A 58 -4.78 18.84 -11.59
C SER A 58 -4.74 18.17 -10.22
N GLU A 59 -5.54 17.14 -9.99
CA GLU A 59 -5.67 16.48 -8.69
C GLU A 59 -4.62 15.38 -8.52
N PRO A 60 -3.91 15.36 -7.38
CA PRO A 60 -2.94 14.31 -7.08
C PRO A 60 -3.64 12.99 -6.79
N ILE A 61 -3.15 11.90 -7.39
CA ILE A 61 -3.66 10.54 -7.19
C ILE A 61 -3.01 9.91 -5.96
N LEU A 62 -1.71 10.17 -5.76
CA LEU A 62 -0.94 9.62 -4.66
C LEU A 62 0.26 10.51 -4.31
N ARG A 63 0.79 10.28 -3.11
CA ARG A 63 2.04 10.83 -2.57
C ARG A 63 2.82 9.77 -1.79
N SER A 64 4.07 10.04 -1.44
CA SER A 64 4.82 9.23 -0.48
C SER A 64 4.14 9.22 0.89
N GLY A 65 4.22 8.08 1.58
CA GLY A 65 3.83 7.94 2.98
C GLY A 65 4.99 8.18 3.94
N GLU A 66 4.89 7.56 5.12
CA GLU A 66 5.76 7.73 6.28
C GLU A 66 7.25 7.41 6.03
N HIS A 67 7.55 6.62 4.99
CA HIS A 67 8.92 6.21 4.67
C HIS A 67 9.55 7.01 3.51
N GLY A 68 8.81 7.95 2.91
CA GLY A 68 9.28 8.69 1.74
C GLY A 68 9.31 7.82 0.48
N LEU A 69 10.38 7.90 -0.31
CA LEU A 69 10.49 7.20 -1.59
C LEU A 69 10.88 5.72 -1.49
N TRP A 70 11.68 5.31 -0.50
CA TRP A 70 12.16 3.93 -0.36
C TRP A 70 12.27 3.51 1.11
N ARG A 71 12.25 2.20 1.35
CA ARG A 71 12.46 1.59 2.68
C ARG A 71 13.32 0.35 2.55
N ALA A 72 14.21 0.12 3.51
CA ALA A 72 15.00 -1.09 3.66
C ALA A 72 14.81 -1.71 5.06
N GLY A 73 14.54 -3.01 5.12
CA GLY A 73 14.45 -3.81 6.35
C GLY A 73 15.65 -4.72 6.52
N PHE A 74 16.24 -4.74 7.72
CA PHE A 74 17.44 -5.52 8.03
C PHE A 74 17.11 -6.78 8.83
N ARG A 75 17.98 -7.79 8.75
CA ARG A 75 17.82 -9.08 9.46
C ARG A 75 17.64 -8.94 10.98
N ASP A 76 18.25 -7.92 11.58
CA ASP A 76 18.18 -7.66 13.03
C ASP A 76 16.97 -6.80 13.44
N GLY A 77 16.03 -6.56 12.52
CA GLY A 77 14.80 -5.79 12.75
C GLY A 77 14.96 -4.28 12.61
N ARG A 78 16.18 -3.77 12.37
CA ARG A 78 16.38 -2.34 12.08
C ARG A 78 15.76 -1.98 10.72
N GLN A 79 15.47 -0.69 10.56
CA GLN A 79 14.94 -0.14 9.32
C GLN A 79 15.71 1.12 8.91
N ALA A 80 15.80 1.35 7.61
CA ALA A 80 16.23 2.61 7.02
C ALA A 80 15.20 3.04 5.97
N ALA A 81 14.99 4.33 5.78
CA ALA A 81 14.02 4.86 4.83
C ALA A 81 14.53 6.17 4.23
N ALA A 82 13.92 6.59 3.12
CA ALA A 82 14.19 7.90 2.53
C ALA A 82 13.81 9.03 3.49
N ALA A 83 12.64 8.92 4.14
CA ALA A 83 12.20 9.85 5.16
C ALA A 83 13.21 9.91 6.31
N GLY A 84 13.65 11.13 6.65
CA GLY A 84 14.70 11.36 7.65
C GLY A 84 16.12 11.47 7.09
N THR A 85 16.34 11.16 5.81
CA THR A 85 17.58 11.48 5.08
C THR A 85 17.52 12.96 4.69
N GLY A 86 17.78 13.86 5.65
CA GLY A 86 17.63 15.30 5.44
C GLY A 86 18.50 15.88 4.31
N ALA A 87 18.07 17.03 3.77
CA ALA A 87 18.75 17.78 2.71
C ALA A 87 20.21 18.11 3.09
N GLY A 88 21.18 17.78 2.22
CA GLY A 88 22.60 18.06 2.47
C GLY A 88 23.55 17.01 1.89
N GLN A 89 24.59 16.62 2.62
CA GLN A 89 25.53 15.60 2.13
C GLN A 89 24.90 14.20 2.02
N ALA A 90 23.83 13.94 2.76
CA ALA A 90 23.17 12.64 2.83
C ALA A 90 22.10 12.44 1.75
N PHE A 91 21.62 13.50 1.09
CA PHE A 91 20.69 13.37 -0.02
C PHE A 91 21.03 14.34 -1.15
N ARG A 92 21.06 13.84 -2.38
CA ARG A 92 21.21 14.65 -3.59
C ARG A 92 20.26 14.20 -4.66
N ILE A 93 19.79 15.17 -5.43
CA ILE A 93 18.96 14.99 -6.61
C ILE A 93 19.53 15.80 -7.76
N GLU A 94 19.83 15.11 -8.85
CA GLU A 94 20.51 15.62 -10.04
C GLU A 94 19.70 15.26 -11.27
N GLU A 95 19.57 16.20 -12.19
CA GLU A 95 18.95 15.97 -13.50
C GLU A 95 20.00 15.38 -14.43
N GLY A 96 19.68 14.24 -15.04
CA GLY A 96 20.51 13.59 -16.06
C GLY A 96 19.87 13.67 -17.43
N ALA A 97 20.59 13.20 -18.46
CA ALA A 97 20.08 13.14 -19.82
C ALA A 97 18.84 12.23 -19.96
N ASP A 98 18.77 11.17 -19.15
CA ASP A 98 17.76 10.12 -19.25
C ASP A 98 16.74 10.13 -18.09
N GLY A 99 16.68 11.22 -17.31
CA GLY A 99 15.77 11.36 -16.18
C GLY A 99 16.40 11.99 -14.95
N VAL A 100 16.02 11.51 -13.76
CA VAL A 100 16.49 12.06 -12.48
C VAL A 100 17.29 11.03 -11.71
N LEU A 101 18.48 11.41 -11.26
CA LEU A 101 19.32 10.61 -10.37
C LEU A 101 19.20 11.13 -8.94
N MET A 102 18.85 10.24 -8.02
CA MET A 102 18.77 10.50 -6.59
C MET A 102 19.79 9.64 -5.85
N THR A 103 20.55 10.24 -4.94
CA THR A 103 21.53 9.55 -4.12
C THR A 103 21.24 9.80 -2.66
N PHE A 104 21.09 8.71 -1.90
CA PHE A 104 20.84 8.69 -0.47
C PHE A 104 22.06 8.06 0.23
N GLY A 105 22.75 8.84 1.03
CA GLY A 105 23.87 8.43 1.88
C GLY A 105 23.44 8.23 3.31
N GLY A 106 23.19 6.98 3.71
CA GLY A 106 22.96 6.59 5.10
C GLY A 106 24.18 5.93 5.75
N SER A 107 24.18 5.86 7.09
CA SER A 107 25.19 5.08 7.85
C SER A 107 24.97 3.58 7.72
N GLU A 108 23.73 3.14 7.54
CA GLU A 108 23.34 1.73 7.47
C GLU A 108 23.32 1.20 6.04
N VAL A 109 22.84 2.02 5.10
CA VAL A 109 22.70 1.70 3.68
C VAL A 109 22.88 2.95 2.84
N ALA A 110 23.48 2.80 1.65
CA ALA A 110 23.44 3.82 0.62
C ALA A 110 22.53 3.36 -0.52
N VAL A 111 21.75 4.27 -1.08
CA VAL A 111 20.81 3.99 -2.17
C VAL A 111 21.07 4.96 -3.29
N ARG A 112 21.24 4.45 -4.51
CA ARG A 112 21.30 5.23 -5.74
C ARG A 112 20.09 4.87 -6.57
N LEU A 113 19.26 5.84 -6.90
CA LEU A 113 17.98 5.65 -7.55
C LEU A 113 17.90 6.49 -8.81
N THR A 114 17.50 5.86 -9.91
CA THR A 114 17.25 6.52 -11.19
C THR A 114 15.76 6.47 -11.47
N VAL A 115 15.17 7.62 -11.79
CA VAL A 115 13.81 7.75 -12.29
C VAL A 115 13.88 8.10 -13.76
N THR A 116 13.44 7.20 -14.62
CA THR A 116 13.47 7.39 -16.08
C THR A 116 12.06 7.59 -16.61
N PRO A 117 11.77 8.71 -17.27
CA PRO A 117 10.46 8.90 -17.88
C PRO A 117 10.24 7.96 -19.07
N ARG A 118 9.00 7.53 -19.24
CA ARG A 118 8.48 6.74 -20.37
C ARG A 118 7.23 7.40 -20.94
N PRO A 119 6.85 7.14 -22.20
CA PRO A 119 5.62 7.69 -22.76
C PRO A 119 4.37 7.39 -21.92
N ASP A 120 4.31 6.20 -21.30
CA ASP A 120 3.19 5.70 -20.50
C ASP A 120 3.37 5.87 -18.98
N GLY A 121 4.48 6.45 -18.52
CA GLY A 121 4.71 6.61 -17.08
C GLY A 121 6.16 6.91 -16.70
N VAL A 122 6.60 6.38 -15.56
CA VAL A 122 7.98 6.50 -15.09
C VAL A 122 8.48 5.14 -14.59
N ASP A 123 9.73 4.84 -14.90
CA ASP A 123 10.43 3.68 -14.38
C ASP A 123 11.28 4.08 -13.18
N PHE A 124 11.25 3.26 -12.14
CA PHE A 124 12.14 3.36 -10.99
C PHE A 124 13.18 2.24 -11.04
N SER A 125 14.46 2.60 -10.91
CA SER A 125 15.54 1.65 -10.74
C SER A 125 16.39 2.06 -9.54
N ALA A 126 16.79 1.12 -8.70
CA ALA A 126 17.65 1.40 -7.57
C ALA A 126 18.78 0.39 -7.43
N GLU A 127 19.94 0.91 -7.05
CA GLU A 127 21.07 0.16 -6.58
C GLU A 127 21.22 0.41 -5.07
N LEU A 128 21.29 -0.66 -4.31
CA LEU A 128 21.36 -0.62 -2.87
C LEU A 128 22.70 -1.20 -2.40
N THR A 129 23.43 -0.44 -1.59
CA THR A 129 24.71 -0.86 -1.01
C THR A 129 24.60 -0.91 0.52
N PRO A 130 24.42 -2.09 1.13
CA PRO A 130 24.43 -2.24 2.57
C PRO A 130 25.81 -1.86 3.12
N ARG A 131 25.85 -1.06 4.17
CA ARG A 131 27.08 -0.70 4.90
C ARG A 131 27.20 -1.44 6.22
N ARG A 132 26.06 -1.80 6.82
CA ARG A 132 25.98 -2.50 8.10
C ARG A 132 24.82 -3.49 8.09
N GLY A 133 25.10 -4.74 8.44
CA GLY A 133 24.10 -5.80 8.48
C GLY A 133 23.65 -6.25 7.09
N THR A 134 22.67 -7.16 7.08
CA THR A 134 22.09 -7.74 5.86
C THR A 134 20.70 -7.17 5.65
N VAL A 135 20.47 -6.55 4.49
CA VAL A 135 19.14 -6.12 4.05
C VAL A 135 18.37 -7.35 3.56
N LEU A 136 17.15 -7.53 4.06
CA LEU A 136 16.24 -8.61 3.69
C LEU A 136 15.06 -8.11 2.85
N GLU A 137 14.67 -6.85 3.03
CA GLU A 137 13.51 -6.25 2.39
C GLU A 137 13.88 -4.90 1.79
N PHE A 138 13.36 -4.60 0.60
CA PHE A 138 13.50 -3.30 -0.03
C PHE A 138 12.22 -2.94 -0.80
N ASP A 139 11.63 -1.80 -0.46
CA ASP A 139 10.41 -1.30 -1.09
C ASP A 139 10.71 -0.06 -1.94
N LEU A 140 10.27 -0.09 -3.20
CA LEU A 140 10.40 1.01 -4.15
C LEU A 140 9.22 1.06 -5.15
N PRO A 141 8.46 2.16 -5.19
CA PRO A 141 8.32 3.13 -4.11
C PRO A 141 8.00 2.44 -2.78
N ALA A 142 8.41 3.05 -1.66
CA ALA A 142 7.88 2.67 -0.36
C ALA A 142 6.38 2.99 -0.29
N LYS A 143 5.79 2.85 0.90
CA LYS A 143 4.34 3.01 1.08
C LYS A 143 3.85 4.35 0.51
N LEU A 144 2.80 4.27 -0.31
CA LEU A 144 2.13 5.42 -0.91
C LEU A 144 0.83 5.73 -0.16
N ARG A 145 0.42 7.00 -0.20
CA ARG A 145 -0.82 7.50 0.39
C ARG A 145 -1.65 8.20 -0.68
N PHE A 146 -2.96 8.10 -0.59
CA PHE A 146 -3.93 8.83 -1.40
C PHE A 146 -4.99 9.42 -0.47
N GLU A 147 -5.72 10.44 -0.92
CA GLU A 147 -6.85 10.98 -0.17
C GLU A 147 -8.10 10.12 -0.42
N PRO A 148 -8.64 9.42 0.60
CA PRO A 148 -9.80 8.55 0.44
C PRO A 148 -11.00 9.27 -0.19
N GLU A 149 -11.16 10.56 0.12
CA GLU A 149 -12.23 11.41 -0.39
C GLU A 149 -12.11 11.71 -1.88
N GLN A 150 -10.97 11.42 -2.50
CA GLN A 150 -10.74 11.60 -3.94
C GLN A 150 -10.83 10.27 -4.70
N VAL A 151 -10.95 9.13 -4.01
CA VAL A 151 -11.09 7.83 -4.66
C VAL A 151 -12.52 7.60 -5.12
N GLU A 152 -12.71 7.50 -6.43
CA GLU A 152 -13.95 6.99 -7.00
C GLU A 152 -14.03 5.46 -6.88
N ARG A 153 -12.96 4.79 -7.30
CA ARG A 153 -12.84 3.34 -7.33
C ARG A 153 -11.38 2.90 -7.42
N LEU A 154 -10.96 1.95 -6.57
CA LEU A 154 -9.74 1.20 -6.73
C LEU A 154 -10.07 -0.13 -7.41
N VAL A 155 -9.44 -0.41 -8.54
CA VAL A 155 -9.59 -1.69 -9.24
C VAL A 155 -8.35 -2.52 -8.99
N PHE A 156 -8.52 -3.69 -8.38
CA PHE A 156 -7.49 -4.69 -8.22
C PHE A 156 -7.70 -5.77 -9.29
N PRO A 157 -7.05 -5.64 -10.46
CA PRO A 157 -7.15 -6.67 -11.48
C PRO A 157 -6.48 -7.93 -10.94
N MET A 158 -7.17 -9.06 -11.08
CA MET A 158 -6.57 -10.38 -10.86
C MET A 158 -6.51 -11.11 -12.19
N ASP A 159 -5.63 -12.12 -12.27
CA ASP A 159 -5.61 -13.02 -13.42
C ASP A 159 -6.99 -13.64 -13.60
N GLY A 160 -7.61 -13.41 -14.77
CA GLY A 160 -8.97 -13.88 -15.08
C GLY A 160 -9.13 -15.40 -15.03
N SER A 161 -8.03 -16.16 -15.05
CA SER A 161 -8.03 -17.61 -14.83
C SER A 161 -8.16 -18.00 -13.34
N VAL A 162 -7.85 -17.08 -12.42
CA VAL A 162 -7.87 -17.28 -10.96
C VAL A 162 -9.05 -16.56 -10.32
N SER A 163 -9.38 -15.34 -10.76
CA SER A 163 -10.52 -14.57 -10.27
C SER A 163 -10.86 -13.38 -11.17
N VAL A 164 -12.10 -12.87 -11.07
CA VAL A 164 -12.61 -11.72 -11.85
C VAL A 164 -12.08 -10.36 -11.37
N GLY A 165 -11.15 -10.34 -10.42
CA GLY A 165 -10.67 -9.14 -9.76
C GLY A 165 -11.65 -8.63 -8.70
N VAL A 166 -11.30 -7.50 -8.06
CA VAL A 166 -12.18 -6.81 -7.12
C VAL A 166 -12.11 -5.30 -7.36
N ALA A 167 -13.23 -4.63 -7.16
CA ALA A 167 -13.29 -3.18 -7.18
C ALA A 167 -13.83 -2.66 -5.85
N PHE A 168 -13.03 -1.83 -5.19
CA PHE A 168 -13.41 -1.15 -3.96
C PHE A 168 -13.87 0.26 -4.32
N LYS A 169 -15.05 0.65 -3.87
CA LYS A 169 -15.59 2.02 -4.06
C LYS A 169 -15.10 2.93 -2.94
N ARG A 170 -15.31 4.24 -3.12
CA ARG A 170 -15.04 5.28 -2.10
C ARG A 170 -15.33 4.84 -0.66
N ASP A 171 -16.54 4.33 -0.39
CA ASP A 171 -17.01 3.99 0.97
C ASP A 171 -16.24 2.85 1.65
N PHE A 172 -15.39 2.13 0.91
CA PHE A 172 -14.46 1.17 1.48
C PHE A 172 -13.24 1.83 2.13
N PHE A 173 -12.91 3.06 1.71
CA PHE A 173 -11.72 3.77 2.15
C PHE A 173 -12.07 4.82 3.18
N GLU A 174 -11.29 4.85 4.25
CA GLU A 174 -11.30 5.90 5.25
C GLU A 174 -9.86 6.31 5.57
N ARG A 175 -9.69 7.52 6.09
CA ARG A 175 -8.36 8.00 6.47
C ARG A 175 -7.84 7.16 7.63
N GLN A 176 -6.74 6.46 7.38
CA GLN A 176 -6.07 5.65 8.38
C GLN A 176 -5.12 6.50 9.24
N PRO A 177 -5.00 6.22 10.56
CA PRO A 177 -3.97 6.82 11.41
C PRO A 177 -2.57 6.55 10.83
N GLU A 178 -1.65 7.52 10.97
CA GLU A 178 -0.27 7.33 10.51
C GLU A 178 0.48 6.29 11.33
N GLU A 179 0.23 6.24 12.64
CA GLU A 179 0.88 5.33 13.58
C GLU A 179 0.36 3.88 13.47
N GLU A 180 -0.94 3.72 13.18
CA GLU A 180 -1.58 2.40 13.08
C GLU A 180 -2.39 2.24 11.77
N PRO A 181 -1.73 2.25 10.61
CA PRO A 181 -2.39 2.36 9.31
C PRO A 181 -3.10 1.09 8.83
N CYS A 182 -2.98 -0.01 9.58
CA CYS A 182 -3.64 -1.29 9.35
C CYS A 182 -4.20 -1.86 10.67
N GLY A 183 -4.51 -0.97 11.63
CA GLY A 183 -5.07 -1.35 12.91
C GLY A 183 -6.46 -1.95 12.77
N TRP A 184 -6.81 -2.85 13.69
CA TRP A 184 -8.15 -3.41 13.77
C TRP A 184 -8.82 -2.94 15.04
N ASP A 185 -9.90 -2.16 14.89
CA ASP A 185 -10.77 -1.84 16.01
C ASP A 185 -11.75 -2.96 16.25
N ALA A 186 -11.54 -3.73 17.32
CA ALA A 186 -12.50 -4.73 17.76
C ALA A 186 -13.76 -4.03 18.30
N ARG A 187 -14.85 -4.06 17.54
CA ARG A 187 -16.17 -3.59 18.00
C ARG A 187 -17.05 -4.78 18.39
N PRO A 188 -17.63 -4.80 19.60
CA PRO A 188 -18.59 -5.83 19.95
C PRO A 188 -19.83 -5.71 19.05
N ALA A 189 -20.14 -6.76 18.30
CA ALA A 189 -21.28 -6.79 17.36
C ALA A 189 -22.64 -7.08 18.03
N GLY A 190 -22.69 -7.14 19.37
CA GLY A 190 -23.90 -7.46 20.13
C GLY A 190 -24.46 -8.86 19.85
N PRO A 191 -25.56 -9.25 20.51
CA PRO A 191 -26.10 -10.61 20.43
C PRO A 191 -27.00 -10.85 19.19
N SER A 192 -27.32 -9.82 18.41
CA SER A 192 -28.35 -9.89 17.36
C SER A 192 -28.01 -10.87 16.23
N GLY A 193 -26.74 -10.93 15.80
CA GLY A 193 -26.29 -11.88 14.79
C GLY A 193 -26.44 -13.34 15.23
N TYR A 194 -26.13 -13.62 16.51
CA TYR A 194 -26.31 -14.94 17.09
C TYR A 194 -27.79 -15.32 17.16
N ALA A 195 -28.64 -14.40 17.63
CA ALA A 195 -30.09 -14.62 17.70
C ALA A 195 -30.73 -14.84 16.32
N ALA A 196 -30.27 -14.13 15.28
CA ALA A 196 -30.76 -14.34 13.92
C ALA A 196 -30.40 -15.73 13.36
N LEU A 197 -29.22 -16.25 13.70
CA LEU A 197 -28.76 -17.57 13.22
C LEU A 197 -29.32 -18.74 14.02
N TYR A 198 -29.49 -18.58 15.33
CA TYR A 198 -29.79 -19.67 16.26
C TYR A 198 -31.14 -19.54 16.97
N GLY A 199 -31.93 -18.50 16.65
CA GLY A 199 -33.31 -18.33 17.13
C GLY A 199 -33.44 -17.76 18.55
N GLY A 200 -32.33 -17.47 19.24
CA GLY A 200 -32.38 -17.00 20.63
C GLY A 200 -31.07 -16.38 21.13
N PRO A 201 -31.08 -15.77 22.33
CA PRO A 201 -29.87 -15.22 22.93
C PRO A 201 -28.85 -16.31 23.23
N LEU A 202 -27.57 -15.93 23.23
CA LEU A 202 -26.51 -16.79 23.74
C LEU A 202 -26.48 -16.70 25.26
N GLU A 203 -26.75 -17.81 25.95
CA GLU A 203 -26.50 -17.93 27.39
C GLU A 203 -25.05 -18.40 27.62
N GLN A 204 -24.15 -17.46 27.92
CA GLN A 204 -22.79 -17.80 28.32
C GLN A 204 -22.77 -18.14 29.81
N ARG A 205 -22.52 -19.42 30.12
CA ARG A 205 -22.27 -19.90 31.49
C ARG A 205 -20.84 -19.54 31.91
N ALA A 206 -20.61 -19.43 33.22
CA ALA A 206 -19.31 -19.04 33.78
C ALA A 206 -18.20 -20.05 33.47
N GLU A 207 -16.95 -19.59 33.41
CA GLU A 207 -15.78 -20.45 33.29
C GLU A 207 -15.62 -21.31 34.56
N GLY A 208 -15.41 -22.62 34.39
CA GLY A 208 -15.33 -23.58 35.52
C GLY A 208 -16.67 -24.16 35.98
N ASP A 209 -17.69 -24.17 35.10
CA ASP A 209 -18.98 -24.79 35.39
C ASP A 209 -18.85 -26.26 35.81
N LEU A 210 -19.62 -26.67 36.81
CA LEU A 210 -19.55 -28.02 37.36
C LEU A 210 -20.12 -29.02 36.32
N PRO A 211 -19.50 -30.21 36.16
CA PRO A 211 -20.08 -31.26 35.33
C PRO A 211 -21.51 -31.58 35.76
N VAL A 212 -22.40 -31.80 34.78
CA VAL A 212 -23.77 -32.23 35.02
C VAL A 212 -23.99 -33.63 34.47
N ALA A 213 -24.83 -34.41 35.16
CA ALA A 213 -25.20 -35.75 34.71
C ALA A 213 -25.91 -35.70 33.36
N LEU A 214 -25.49 -36.56 32.43
CA LEU A 214 -26.11 -36.65 31.12
C LEU A 214 -27.47 -37.34 31.21
N ARG A 215 -28.46 -36.80 30.50
CA ARG A 215 -29.79 -37.42 30.37
C ARG A 215 -29.95 -37.99 28.97
N VAL A 216 -30.23 -39.28 28.89
CA VAL A 216 -30.59 -39.95 27.63
C VAL A 216 -32.12 -39.87 27.47
N THR A 217 -32.58 -39.29 26.36
CA THR A 217 -34.02 -39.27 26.03
C THR A 217 -34.50 -40.65 25.58
N PRO A 218 -35.83 -40.91 25.53
CA PRO A 218 -36.35 -42.17 24.99
C PRO A 218 -35.81 -42.46 23.58
N GLU A 219 -35.82 -41.47 22.69
CA GLU A 219 -35.32 -41.59 21.31
C GLU A 219 -33.81 -41.86 21.29
N GLY A 220 -33.05 -41.22 22.18
CA GLY A 220 -31.62 -41.47 22.32
C GLY A 220 -31.32 -42.88 22.82
N ARG A 221 -32.17 -43.44 23.70
CA ARG A 221 -32.04 -44.81 24.21
C ARG A 221 -32.32 -45.83 23.12
N ASP A 222 -33.31 -45.58 22.26
CA ASP A 222 -33.61 -46.40 21.09
C ASP A 222 -32.43 -46.42 20.09
N TRP A 223 -31.75 -45.28 19.93
CA TRP A 223 -30.63 -45.15 19.00
C TRP A 223 -29.32 -45.76 19.50
N LEU A 224 -29.00 -45.58 20.79
CA LEU A 224 -27.75 -46.04 21.40
C LEU A 224 -27.81 -47.51 21.83
N GLY A 225 -29.01 -48.05 22.04
CA GLY A 225 -29.22 -49.33 22.70
C GLY A 225 -29.02 -49.25 24.22
N PRO A 226 -29.57 -50.21 24.99
CA PRO A 226 -29.71 -50.10 26.43
C PRO A 226 -28.37 -49.99 27.18
N GLU A 227 -27.39 -50.81 26.81
CA GLU A 227 -26.08 -50.85 27.49
C GLU A 227 -25.29 -49.54 27.33
N LEU A 228 -25.26 -48.98 26.12
CA LEU A 228 -24.57 -47.71 25.86
C LEU A 228 -25.36 -46.53 26.45
N ALA A 229 -26.70 -46.57 26.38
CA ALA A 229 -27.55 -45.57 27.00
C ALA A 229 -27.32 -45.49 28.52
N ASP A 230 -27.18 -46.62 29.21
CA ASP A 230 -26.92 -46.64 30.65
C ASP A 230 -25.51 -46.14 31.00
N ARG A 231 -24.52 -46.46 30.18
CA ARG A 231 -23.16 -45.90 30.32
C ARG A 231 -23.13 -44.38 30.13
N VAL A 232 -23.88 -43.87 29.14
CA VAL A 232 -23.98 -42.42 28.88
C VAL A 232 -24.75 -41.73 30.00
N ALA A 233 -25.85 -42.32 30.48
CA ALA A 233 -26.65 -41.75 31.57
C ALA A 233 -25.90 -41.70 32.93
N ALA A 234 -24.90 -42.56 33.12
CA ALA A 234 -24.03 -42.55 34.29
C ALA A 234 -22.85 -41.58 34.18
N ALA A 235 -22.63 -40.96 33.01
CA ALA A 235 -21.54 -40.02 32.80
C ALA A 235 -21.95 -38.58 33.13
N GLU A 236 -20.98 -37.79 33.56
CA GLU A 236 -21.11 -36.35 33.71
C GLU A 236 -20.29 -35.64 32.62
N ALA A 237 -20.80 -34.51 32.13
CA ALA A 237 -20.08 -33.69 31.17
C ALA A 237 -20.23 -32.21 31.52
N VAL A 238 -19.19 -31.45 31.21
CA VAL A 238 -19.28 -30.00 31.12
C VAL A 238 -19.84 -29.67 29.75
N VAL A 239 -21.13 -29.32 29.69
CA VAL A 239 -21.79 -28.98 28.43
C VAL A 239 -21.50 -27.52 28.10
N ASN A 240 -20.46 -27.32 27.30
CA ASN A 240 -20.23 -26.04 26.65
C ASN A 240 -21.17 -25.91 25.46
N ARG A 241 -22.38 -25.39 25.69
CA ARG A 241 -23.34 -24.81 24.72
C ARG A 241 -24.48 -25.71 24.23
N PRO A 242 -25.72 -25.26 24.43
CA PRO A 242 -26.71 -25.16 23.36
C PRO A 242 -27.32 -23.74 23.27
N PRO A 243 -27.95 -23.37 22.14
CA PRO A 243 -28.88 -22.24 22.13
C PRO A 243 -30.05 -22.53 23.08
N THR A 244 -30.57 -21.49 23.73
CA THR A 244 -31.81 -21.59 24.50
C THR A 244 -32.97 -21.95 23.54
N PRO A 245 -33.83 -22.94 23.84
CA PRO A 245 -35.04 -23.18 23.07
C PRO A 245 -36.04 -22.02 23.18
#